data_AF-A0A5E7UV47-F1
#
_entry.id   AF-A0A5E7UV47-F1
#
_cell.length_a   1.000
_cell.length_b   1.000
_cell.length_c   1.000
_cell.angle_alpha   90.00
_cell.angle_beta   90.00
_cell.angle_gamma   90.00
#
_symmetry.space_group_name_H-M   'P 1'
#
loop_
_entity.id
_entity.type
_entity.pdbx_description
1 polymer ?
#
loop_
_entity_poly.entity_id
_entity_poly.type
_entity_poly.pdbx_seq_one_letter_code
_entity_poly.pdbx_strand_id
1 'polypeptide(L)' 'MQKWKVTFVDDHGEIVDEVFEQAECPTDDEAARMVKARLLPVAAELDLNDLEGRTADAGVKSLKTQNSIEIRSITPI' A
#
# COMPACT_ATOMS: atom_id res chain seq x y z
N MET A 1 -1.12 -11.25 16.22
CA MET A 1 -0.38 -11.07 14.95
C MET A 1 -1.18 -11.79 13.88
N GLN A 2 -2.11 -11.09 13.24
CA GLN A 2 -2.92 -11.65 12.15
C GLN A 2 -2.18 -11.38 10.85
N LYS A 3 -2.19 -12.35 9.93
CA LYS A 3 -1.68 -12.13 8.59
C LYS A 3 -2.81 -11.63 7.71
N TRP A 4 -2.50 -10.68 6.84
CA TRP A 4 -3.44 -10.09 5.91
C TRP A 4 -2.86 -10.22 4.52
N LYS A 5 -3.61 -10.90 3.66
CA LYS A 5 -3.30 -11.01 2.24
C LYS A 5 -3.92 -9.81 1.53
N VAL A 6 -3.07 -8.91 1.05
CA VAL A 6 -3.43 -7.74 0.26
C VAL A 6 -3.19 -8.09 -1.21
N THR A 7 -4.25 -8.06 -1.99
CA THR A 7 -4.19 -8.20 -3.46
C THR A 7 -4.30 -6.82 -4.06
N PHE A 8 -3.40 -6.46 -4.96
CA PHE A 8 -3.38 -5.18 -5.66
C PHE A 8 -2.90 -5.34 -7.09
N VAL A 9 -3.14 -4.34 -7.93
CA VAL A 9 -2.65 -4.28 -9.31
C VAL A 9 -1.48 -3.32 -9.35
N ASP A 10 -0.33 -3.73 -9.87
CA ASP A 10 0.87 -2.89 -10.00
C ASP A 10 0.81 -1.97 -11.25
N ASP A 11 1.80 -1.08 -11.45
CA ASP A 11 1.87 -0.14 -12.59
C ASP A 11 1.76 -0.85 -13.95
N HIS A 12 2.25 -2.08 -14.00
CA HIS A 12 2.21 -2.94 -15.18
C HIS A 12 0.83 -3.56 -15.46
N GLY A 13 -0.16 -3.35 -14.59
CA GLY A 13 -1.47 -3.98 -14.68
C GLY A 13 -1.47 -5.44 -14.18
N GLU A 14 -0.39 -5.88 -13.55
CA GLU A 14 -0.24 -7.23 -13.00
C GLU A 14 -0.84 -7.33 -11.61
N ILE A 15 -1.60 -8.39 -11.35
CA ILE A 15 -2.17 -8.65 -10.02
C ILE A 15 -1.08 -9.26 -9.14
N VAL A 16 -0.76 -8.58 -8.06
CA VAL A 16 0.21 -9.01 -7.06
C VAL A 16 -0.52 -9.28 -5.76
N ASP A 17 -0.19 -10.39 -5.12
CA ASP A 17 -0.69 -10.74 -3.81
C ASP A 17 0.44 -10.76 -2.78
N GLU A 18 0.28 -9.98 -1.73
CA GLU A 18 1.32 -9.80 -0.72
C GLU A 18 0.74 -9.99 0.69
N VAL A 19 1.53 -10.61 1.55
CA VAL A 19 1.12 -10.96 2.91
C VAL A 19 1.80 -10.05 3.91
N PHE A 20 1.00 -9.34 4.68
CA PHE A 20 1.43 -8.42 5.71
C PHE A 20 1.02 -8.92 7.09
N GLU A 21 1.88 -8.69 8.09
CA GLU A 21 1.60 -9.05 9.47
C GLU A 21 1.14 -7.78 10.22
N GLN A 22 -0.15 -7.73 10.57
CA GLN A 22 -0.71 -6.60 11.31
C GLN A 22 -1.56 -7.07 12.51
N ALA A 23 -1.60 -6.24 13.56
CA ALA A 23 -2.38 -6.56 14.76
C ALA A 23 -3.90 -6.37 14.54
N GLU A 24 -4.28 -5.38 13.73
CA GLU A 24 -5.66 -5.00 13.43
C GLU A 24 -5.92 -5.11 11.92
N CYS A 25 -7.18 -5.01 11.49
CA CYS A 25 -7.54 -5.01 10.08
C CYS A 25 -6.94 -3.78 9.39
N PRO A 26 -6.01 -3.94 8.44
CA PRO A 26 -5.49 -2.83 7.67
C PRO A 26 -6.65 -2.19 6.91
N THR A 27 -6.69 -0.87 6.92
CA THR A 27 -7.52 -0.12 5.97
C THR A 27 -6.84 -0.13 4.60
N ASP A 28 -7.59 0.23 3.56
CA ASP A 28 -7.08 0.31 2.19
C ASP A 28 -5.84 1.21 2.10
N ASP A 29 -5.80 2.31 2.87
CA ASP A 29 -4.67 3.24 2.95
C ASP A 29 -3.43 2.63 3.62
N GLU A 30 -3.61 1.95 4.75
CA GLU A 30 -2.52 1.26 5.46
C GLU A 30 -1.93 0.15 4.57
N ALA A 31 -2.78 -0.68 3.96
CA ALA A 31 -2.35 -1.70 3.02
C ALA A 31 -1.59 -1.11 1.83
N ALA A 32 -2.09 -0.01 1.25
CA ALA A 32 -1.41 0.71 0.18
C ALA A 32 -0.01 1.21 0.61
N ARG A 33 0.10 1.88 1.76
CA ARG A 33 1.39 2.34 2.29
C ARG A 33 2.38 1.19 2.50
N MET A 34 1.92 0.07 3.07
CA MET A 34 2.75 -1.11 3.28
C MET A 34 3.25 -1.70 1.96
N VAL A 35 2.36 -1.84 0.97
CA VAL A 35 2.68 -2.31 -0.38
C VAL A 35 3.72 -1.40 -1.05
N LYS A 36 3.54 -0.06 -1.00
CA LYS A 36 4.52 0.88 -1.55
C LYS A 36 5.86 0.82 -0.83
N ALA A 37 5.87 0.69 0.50
CA ALA A 37 7.12 0.53 1.25
C ALA A 37 7.87 -0.77 0.90
N ARG A 38 7.14 -1.83 0.52
CA ARG A 38 7.71 -3.13 0.17
C ARG A 38 8.23 -3.20 -1.28
N LEU A 39 7.41 -2.76 -2.23
CA LEU A 39 7.72 -2.80 -3.67
C LEU A 39 8.63 -1.67 -4.10
N LEU A 40 8.42 -0.48 -3.54
CA LEU A 40 9.02 0.77 -3.97
C LEU A 40 9.66 1.47 -2.77
N PRO A 41 10.66 0.87 -2.12
CA PRO A 41 11.33 1.48 -0.97
C PRO A 41 11.84 2.89 -1.31
N VAL A 42 12.33 3.10 -2.54
CA VAL A 42 12.77 4.43 -3.02
C VAL A 42 11.60 5.42 -3.13
N ALA A 43 10.42 4.97 -3.58
CA ALA A 43 9.24 5.83 -3.64
C ALA A 43 8.66 6.11 -2.24
N ALA A 44 8.79 5.16 -1.32
CA ALA A 44 8.43 5.34 0.09
C ALA A 44 9.40 6.31 0.79
N GLU A 45 10.70 6.24 0.50
CA GLU A 45 11.70 7.20 0.99
C GLU A 45 11.49 8.61 0.43
N LEU A 46 11.09 8.74 -0.84
CA LEU A 46 10.71 10.02 -1.43
C LEU A 46 9.43 10.59 -0.78
N ASP A 47 8.42 9.75 -0.52
CA ASP A 47 7.17 10.13 0.14
C ASP A 47 7.39 10.57 1.59
N LEU A 48 8.34 9.92 2.29
CA LEU A 48 8.78 10.30 3.64
C LEU A 48 9.40 11.70 3.70
N ASN A 49 9.96 12.20 2.60
CA ASN A 49 10.51 13.55 2.52
C ASN A 49 9.40 14.61 2.26
N ASP A 50 8.26 14.17 1.73
CA ASP A 50 7.08 15.02 1.48
C ASP A 50 6.06 14.95 2.65
N LEU A 51 6.29 14.07 3.62
CA LEU A 51 5.38 13.74 4.74
C LEU A 51 5.28 14.82 5.85
N GLU A 52 5.73 16.05 5.60
CA GLU A 52 5.41 17.21 6.42
C GLU A 52 4.08 17.86 5.97
N GLY A 53 3.03 17.04 5.73
CA GLY A 53 1.85 17.58 5.04
C GLY A 53 0.65 16.66 4.82
N ARG A 54 0.06 16.08 5.88
CA ARG A 54 -1.36 15.67 6.02
C ARG A 54 -2.02 14.80 4.92
N THR A 55 -2.50 13.61 5.31
CA THR A 55 -3.90 13.10 5.19
C THR A 55 -3.92 11.56 5.27
N ALA A 56 -4.92 10.97 5.95
CA ALA A 56 -5.09 9.53 6.15
C ALA A 56 -5.54 8.74 4.89
N ASP A 57 -5.68 9.41 3.75
CA ASP A 57 -6.03 8.87 2.41
C ASP A 57 -4.89 9.08 1.39
N ALA A 58 -3.73 9.54 1.85
CA ALA A 58 -2.61 9.86 0.98
C ALA A 58 -1.95 8.60 0.40
N GLY A 59 -1.99 7.47 1.12
CA GLY A 59 -1.38 6.21 0.70
C GLY A 59 -2.02 5.68 -0.59
N VAL A 60 -3.34 5.48 -0.58
CA VAL A 60 -4.07 4.96 -1.77
C VAL A 60 -4.01 5.95 -2.93
N LYS A 61 -4.21 7.25 -2.66
CA LYS A 61 -4.19 8.26 -3.72
C LYS A 61 -2.82 8.40 -4.36
N SER A 62 -1.74 8.40 -3.57
CA SER A 62 -0.37 8.45 -4.11
C SER A 62 0.00 7.14 -4.81
N LEU A 63 -0.40 5.97 -4.31
CA LEU A 63 -0.20 4.70 -5.02
C LEU A 63 -0.80 4.75 -6.42
N LYS A 64 -2.07 5.11 -6.51
CA LYS A 64 -2.81 5.12 -7.77
C LYS A 64 -2.37 6.25 -8.70
N THR A 65 -2.06 7.43 -8.16
CA THR A 65 -1.70 8.59 -8.98
C THR A 65 -0.24 8.58 -9.42
N GLN A 66 0.68 8.15 -8.56
CA GLN A 66 2.12 8.17 -8.84
C GLN A 66 2.63 6.86 -9.44
N ASN A 67 2.02 5.73 -9.12
CA ASN A 67 2.51 4.40 -9.49
C ASN A 67 1.44 3.55 -10.19
N SER A 68 0.26 4.11 -10.50
CA SER A 68 -0.87 3.38 -11.08
C SER A 68 -1.29 2.12 -10.30
N ILE A 69 -0.91 2.00 -9.02
CA ILE A 69 -1.17 0.82 -8.20
C ILE A 69 -2.55 0.94 -7.54
N GLU A 70 -3.36 -0.11 -7.61
CA GLU A 70 -4.71 -0.13 -7.01
C GLU A 70 -4.93 -1.36 -6.11
N ILE A 71 -5.29 -1.12 -4.84
CA ILE A 71 -5.67 -2.20 -3.92
C ILE A 71 -6.99 -2.83 -4.40
N ARG A 72 -6.95 -4.15 -4.62
CA ARG A 72 -8.05 -4.96 -5.14
C ARG A 72 -8.86 -5.57 -4.02
N SER A 73 -8.20 -6.13 -3.00
CA SER A 73 -8.86 -6.78 -1.85
C SER A 73 -7.87 -7.01 -0.72
N ILE A 74 -8.35 -6.97 0.51
CA ILE A 74 -7.58 -7.28 1.71
C ILE A 74 -8.34 -8.38 2.46
N THR A 75 -7.73 -9.54 2.63
CA THR A 75 -8.34 -10.70 3.30
C THR A 75 -7.44 -11.23 4.41
N PRO A 76 -7.98 -11.54 5.61
CA PRO A 76 -7.19 -12.17 6.66
C PRO A 76 -6.84 -13.62 6.29
N ILE A 77 -5.67 -14.07 6.75
CA ILE A 77 -5.14 -15.44 6.61
C ILE A 77 -4.60 -15.96 7.95
#